data_AF-A0AAE2YJN4-F1
#
_entry.id   AF-A0AAE2YJN4-F1
#
_cell.length_a   1.000
_cell.length_b   1.000
_cell.length_c   1.000
_cell.angle_alpha   90.00
_cell.angle_beta   90.00
_cell.angle_gamma   90.00
#
_symmetry.space_group_name_H-M   'P 1'
#
loop_
_entity.id
_entity.type
_entity.pdbx_description
1 polymer ?
#
loop_
_entity_poly.entity_id
_entity_poly.type
_entity_poly.pdbx_seq_one_letter_code
_entity_poly.pdbx_strand_id
1 'polypeptide(L)'
;MRTPLKSLIPLLSIAMLSACGRVDYTTWKCQDVDGQKLSMIIKQAQMILPNTTYIHCGALGEVTYFDNQCPALTQDAQVRFIPSQGKLNIADKAYQCTAL
;
A
#
# COMPACT_ATOMS: atom_id res chain seq x y z
N MET A 1 40.34 -24.11 51.85
CA MET A 1 39.25 -23.38 52.57
C MET A 1 38.95 -22.10 51.80
N ARG A 2 37.67 -21.85 51.49
CA ARG A 2 37.02 -20.72 50.76
C ARG A 2 36.30 -21.15 49.47
N THR A 3 35.06 -21.61 49.66
CA THR A 3 33.93 -21.54 48.70
C THR A 3 33.40 -20.08 48.64
N PRO A 4 32.28 -19.77 47.95
CA PRO A 4 32.05 -19.78 46.50
C PRO A 4 31.56 -18.39 46.02
N LEU A 5 32.14 -17.79 44.97
CA LEU A 5 31.65 -16.50 44.47
C LEU A 5 30.52 -16.70 43.45
N LYS A 6 29.29 -16.70 43.96
CA LYS A 6 28.04 -16.49 43.21
C LYS A 6 28.14 -15.16 42.45
N SER A 7 28.28 -15.20 41.13
CA SER A 7 27.94 -14.07 40.27
C SER A 7 26.59 -14.36 39.62
N LEU A 8 25.57 -13.80 40.25
CA LEU A 8 24.24 -13.56 39.71
C LEU A 8 24.35 -12.54 38.55
N ILE A 9 23.29 -12.43 37.72
CA ILE A 9 22.94 -11.33 36.79
C ILE A 9 23.25 -11.62 35.30
N PRO A 10 22.30 -11.42 34.37
CA PRO A 10 20.88 -11.73 34.40
C PRO A 10 20.44 -12.52 33.13
N LEU A 11 19.28 -13.16 33.16
CA LEU A 11 18.58 -13.58 31.95
C LEU A 11 18.22 -12.31 31.16
N LEU A 12 18.89 -12.08 30.03
CA LEU A 12 18.53 -11.05 29.07
C LEU A 12 17.21 -11.47 28.42
N SER A 13 16.10 -11.11 29.05
CA SER A 13 14.75 -11.27 28.50
C SER A 13 14.67 -10.44 27.22
N ILE A 14 14.93 -11.06 26.08
CA ILE A 14 14.63 -10.49 24.77
C ILE A 14 13.10 -10.41 24.69
N ALA A 15 12.56 -9.27 25.13
CA ALA A 15 11.20 -8.90 24.83
C ALA A 15 11.11 -8.80 23.30
N MET A 16 10.57 -9.84 22.68
CA MET A 16 10.20 -9.79 21.28
C MET A 16 9.08 -8.75 21.16
N LEU A 17 9.46 -7.51 20.86
CA LEU A 17 8.57 -6.52 20.29
C LEU A 17 8.20 -7.04 18.91
N SER A 18 7.23 -7.96 18.84
CA SER A 18 6.50 -8.20 17.61
C SER A 18 5.76 -6.90 17.34
N ALA A 19 6.38 -6.01 16.57
CA ALA A 19 5.70 -4.89 15.96
C ALA A 19 4.49 -5.49 15.25
N CYS A 20 3.29 -5.22 15.77
CA CYS A 20 2.03 -5.57 15.15
C CYS A 20 1.91 -4.68 13.91
N GLY A 21 2.65 -5.03 12.86
CA GLY A 21 2.52 -4.42 11.56
C GLY A 21 1.18 -4.89 11.00
N ARG A 22 0.10 -4.22 11.35
CA ARG A 22 -1.15 -4.39 10.60
C ARG A 22 -0.84 -3.90 9.20
N VAL A 23 -0.78 -4.84 8.27
CA VAL A 23 -0.66 -4.50 6.86
C VAL A 23 -2.02 -3.96 6.46
N ASP A 24 -2.17 -2.64 6.55
CA ASP A 24 -3.39 -1.97 6.15
C ASP A 24 -3.56 -2.15 4.64
N TYR A 25 -4.73 -2.67 4.28
CA TYR A 25 -5.20 -2.74 2.92
C TYR A 25 -6.60 -2.15 2.85
N THR A 26 -6.90 -1.46 1.75
CA THR A 26 -8.23 -0.92 1.48
C THR A 26 -8.71 -1.51 0.17
N THR A 27 -9.90 -2.10 0.19
CA THR A 27 -10.53 -2.62 -1.02
C THR A 27 -11.48 -1.56 -1.56
N TRP A 28 -11.56 -1.46 -2.88
CA TRP A 28 -12.38 -0.51 -3.60
C TRP A 28 -13.18 -1.24 -4.67
N LYS A 29 -14.46 -0.88 -4.78
CA LYS A 29 -15.28 -1.20 -5.95
C LYS A 29 -15.29 0.00 -6.88
N CYS A 30 -14.83 -0.20 -8.10
CA CYS A 30 -14.75 0.81 -9.14
C CYS A 30 -15.69 0.47 -10.30
N GLN A 31 -16.24 1.50 -10.95
CA GLN A 31 -17.10 1.35 -12.12
C GLN A 31 -16.81 2.47 -13.14
N ASP A 32 -16.74 2.14 -14.43
CA ASP A 32 -16.62 3.13 -15.50
C ASP A 32 -18.00 3.62 -15.99
N VAL A 33 -18.00 4.56 -16.95
CA VAL A 33 -19.22 5.14 -17.53
C VAL A 33 -20.07 4.15 -18.31
N ASP A 34 -19.45 3.08 -18.84
CA ASP A 34 -20.12 1.99 -19.56
C ASP A 34 -20.63 0.90 -18.62
N GLY A 35 -20.38 1.04 -17.32
CA GLY A 35 -20.82 0.14 -16.26
C GLY A 35 -19.88 -1.04 -16.00
N GLN A 36 -18.70 -1.10 -16.61
CA GLN A 36 -17.69 -2.13 -16.33
C GLN A 36 -17.17 -1.98 -14.91
N LYS A 37 -17.14 -3.10 -14.19
CA LYS A 37 -16.74 -3.13 -12.78
C LYS A 37 -15.29 -3.58 -12.64
N LEU A 38 -14.58 -2.96 -11.71
CA LEU A 38 -13.20 -3.25 -11.37
C LEU A 38 -13.07 -3.36 -9.84
N SER A 39 -12.50 -4.44 -9.35
CA SER A 39 -12.11 -4.57 -7.94
C SER A 39 -10.66 -4.13 -7.79
N MET A 40 -10.40 -3.18 -6.90
CA MET A 40 -9.06 -2.65 -6.66
C MET A 40 -8.69 -2.82 -5.20
N ILE A 41 -7.44 -3.20 -4.90
CA ILE A 41 -6.91 -3.25 -3.54
C ILE A 41 -5.70 -2.34 -3.47
N ILE A 42 -5.71 -1.38 -2.56
CA ILE A 42 -4.52 -0.63 -2.18
C ILE A 42 -3.92 -1.32 -0.97
N LYS A 43 -2.68 -1.80 -1.09
CA LYS A 43 -1.96 -2.48 -0.02
C LYS A 43 -0.54 -1.95 0.02
N GLN A 44 -0.18 -1.25 1.10
CA GLN A 44 1.11 -0.59 1.23
C GLN A 44 1.40 0.32 0.02
N ALA A 45 2.53 0.11 -0.68
CA ALA A 45 2.95 0.86 -1.86
C ALA A 45 2.49 0.21 -3.19
N GLN A 46 1.41 -0.57 -3.17
CA GLN A 46 0.91 -1.30 -4.34
C GLN A 46 -0.57 -1.05 -4.58
N MET A 47 -0.94 -1.00 -5.85
CA MET A 47 -2.31 -1.08 -6.33
C MET A 47 -2.49 -2.39 -7.08
N ILE A 48 -3.35 -3.25 -6.54
CA ILE A 48 -3.62 -4.58 -7.09
C ILE A 48 -4.97 -4.54 -7.79
N LEU A 49 -4.96 -4.83 -9.10
CA LEU A 49 -6.13 -5.05 -9.94
C LEU A 49 -6.21 -6.54 -10.33
N PRO A 50 -7.31 -7.02 -10.94
CA PRO A 50 -7.46 -8.45 -11.24
C PRO A 50 -6.35 -9.03 -12.13
N ASN A 51 -5.83 -8.24 -13.06
CA ASN A 51 -4.87 -8.71 -14.07
C ASN A 51 -3.47 -8.10 -13.93
N THR A 52 -3.27 -7.17 -13.00
CA THR A 52 -2.00 -6.43 -12.89
C THR A 52 -1.83 -5.81 -11.50
N THR A 53 -0.59 -5.58 -11.13
CA THR A 53 -0.22 -4.89 -9.90
C THR A 53 0.72 -3.75 -10.25
N TYR A 54 0.33 -2.53 -9.88
CA TYR A 54 1.15 -1.35 -10.05
C TYR A 54 1.90 -1.02 -8.75
N ILE A 55 3.09 -0.45 -8.88
CA ILE A 55 3.86 0.12 -7.78
C ILE A 55 3.61 1.62 -7.65
N HIS A 56 3.65 2.12 -6.43
CA HIS A 56 3.52 3.53 -6.13
C HIS A 56 4.74 4.33 -6.61
N CYS A 57 4.50 5.35 -7.44
CA CYS A 57 5.53 6.18 -8.05
C CYS A 57 5.64 7.58 -7.45
N GLY A 58 4.69 7.98 -6.60
CA GLY A 58 4.70 9.28 -5.93
C GLY A 58 3.31 9.86 -5.78
N ALA A 59 3.24 11.02 -5.13
CA ALA A 59 2.01 11.79 -4.97
C ALA A 59 2.28 13.27 -5.25
N LEU A 60 1.33 13.93 -5.91
CA LEU A 60 1.34 15.38 -6.13
C LEU A 60 -0.02 15.93 -5.67
N GLY A 61 -0.02 16.57 -4.50
CA GLY A 61 -1.26 16.98 -3.84
C GLY A 61 -2.10 15.77 -3.45
N GLU A 62 -3.38 15.77 -3.83
CA GLU A 62 -4.31 14.66 -3.57
C GLU A 62 -4.20 13.50 -4.57
N VAL A 63 -3.38 13.66 -5.62
CA VAL A 63 -3.22 12.64 -6.68
C VAL A 63 -2.06 11.72 -6.33
N THR A 64 -2.36 10.44 -6.26
CA THR A 64 -1.38 9.36 -6.10
C THR A 64 -1.16 8.66 -7.43
N TYR A 65 0.09 8.40 -7.79
CA TYR A 65 0.49 7.87 -9.09
C TYR A 65 1.04 6.46 -8.95
N PHE A 66 0.64 5.57 -9.86
CA PHE A 66 1.09 4.19 -9.91
C PHE A 66 1.46 3.78 -11.34
N ASP A 67 2.47 2.92 -11.45
CA ASP A 67 2.87 2.33 -12.73
C ASP A 67 3.51 0.95 -12.49
N ASN A 68 3.71 0.15 -13.53
CA ASN A 68 4.47 -1.09 -13.45
C ASN A 68 5.97 -0.79 -13.30
N GLN A 69 6.42 0.31 -13.89
CA GLN A 69 7.76 0.85 -13.74
C GLN A 69 7.65 2.38 -13.66
N CYS A 70 8.19 2.98 -12.61
CA CYS A 70 8.02 4.40 -12.40
C CYS A 70 8.76 5.23 -13.47
N PRO A 71 8.08 6.16 -14.15
CA PRO A 71 8.71 7.06 -15.09
C PRO A 71 9.59 8.10 -14.38
N ALA A 72 10.45 8.78 -15.15
CA ALA A 72 11.29 9.87 -14.63
C ALA A 72 10.45 11.04 -14.08
N LEU A 73 9.29 11.31 -14.70
CA LEU A 73 8.32 12.30 -14.25
C LEU A 73 7.09 11.58 -13.71
N THR A 74 6.78 11.74 -12.42
CA THR A 74 5.66 11.06 -11.75
C THR A 74 4.31 11.21 -12.47
N GLN A 75 4.09 12.36 -13.11
CA GLN A 75 2.85 12.64 -13.85
C GLN A 75 2.68 11.75 -15.08
N ASP A 76 3.74 11.21 -15.66
CA ASP A 76 3.67 10.35 -16.84
C ASP A 76 3.24 8.91 -16.50
N ALA A 77 3.01 8.61 -15.21
CA ALA A 77 2.56 7.30 -14.78
C ALA A 77 1.19 6.95 -15.36
N GLN A 78 1.02 5.69 -15.77
CA GLN A 78 -0.18 5.17 -16.40
C GLN A 78 -1.43 5.24 -15.51
N VAL A 79 -1.25 5.20 -14.18
CA VAL A 79 -2.36 5.17 -13.24
C VAL A 79 -2.32 6.38 -12.32
N ARG A 80 -3.47 7.04 -12.20
CA ARG A 80 -3.69 8.17 -11.30
C ARG A 80 -4.90 7.87 -10.44
N PHE A 81 -4.74 8.01 -9.13
CA PHE A 81 -5.80 7.75 -8.17
C PHE A 81 -5.93 8.93 -7.20
N ILE A 82 -7.15 9.40 -6.99
CA ILE A 82 -7.49 10.44 -6.04
C ILE A 82 -8.42 9.81 -4.99
N PRO A 83 -7.86 9.27 -3.88
CA PRO A 83 -8.64 8.52 -2.90
C PRO A 83 -9.78 9.33 -2.28
N SER A 84 -9.55 10.62 -2.03
CA SER A 84 -10.53 11.56 -1.46
C SER A 84 -11.80 11.70 -2.31
N GLN A 85 -11.67 11.54 -3.63
CA GLN A 85 -12.76 11.66 -4.60
C GLN A 85 -13.22 10.30 -5.14
N GLY A 86 -12.54 9.22 -4.78
CA GLY A 86 -12.74 7.91 -5.39
C GLY A 86 -12.50 7.90 -6.89
N LYS A 87 -11.69 8.81 -7.45
CA LYS A 87 -11.44 8.86 -8.90
C LYS A 87 -10.21 8.05 -9.25
N LEU A 88 -10.36 7.11 -10.16
CA LEU A 88 -9.27 6.29 -10.68
C LEU A 88 -9.20 6.45 -12.21
N ASN A 89 -8.02 6.81 -12.71
CA ASN A 89 -7.73 6.85 -14.13
C ASN A 89 -6.62 5.84 -14.44
N ILE A 90 -6.86 4.93 -15.39
CA ILE A 90 -5.89 3.95 -15.88
C ILE A 90 -5.77 4.19 -17.38
N ALA A 91 -4.65 4.76 -17.81
CA ALA A 91 -4.47 5.29 -19.16
C ALA A 91 -5.68 6.16 -19.57
N ASP A 92 -6.43 5.75 -20.59
CA ASP A 92 -7.57 6.49 -21.12
C ASP A 92 -8.91 6.15 -20.45
N LYS A 93 -8.93 5.23 -19.46
CA LYS A 93 -10.15 4.80 -18.78
C LYS A 93 -10.33 5.50 -17.45
N ALA A 94 -11.52 6.05 -17.21
CA ALA A 94 -11.91 6.68 -15.97
C ALA A 94 -12.91 5.80 -15.20
N TYR A 95 -12.70 5.67 -13.90
CA TYR A 95 -13.53 4.90 -12.98
C TYR A 95 -13.90 5.74 -11.76
N GLN A 96 -15.12 5.54 -11.28
CA GLN A 96 -15.56 6.00 -9.97
C GLN A 96 -15.52 4.84 -8.98
N CYS A 97 -14.82 5.03 -7.88
CA CYS A 97 -14.51 4.03 -6.88
C CYS A 97 -15.14 4.38 -5.52
N THR A 98 -15.56 3.35 -4.79
CA THR A 98 -16.03 3.44 -3.40
C THR A 98 -15.26 2.43 -2.56
N ALA A 99 -14.72 2.87 -1.42
CA ALA A 99 -14.04 2.00 -0.47
C ALA A 99 -15.03 1.01 0.17
N LEU A 100 -14.56 -0.20 0.48
CA LEU A 100 -15.30 -1.30 1.11
C LEU A 100 -14.80 -1.58 2.53
#